data_AF-A0AAN6QJM8-F1
#
_entry.id   AF-A0AAN6QJM8-F1
#
_cell.length_a   1.000
_cell.length_b   1.000
_cell.length_c   1.000
_cell.angle_alpha   90.00
_cell.angle_beta   90.00
_cell.angle_gamma   90.00
#
_symmetry.space_group_name_H-M   'P 1'
#
loop_
_entity.id
_entity.type
_entity.pdbx_description
1 polymer ?
#
loop_
_entity_poly.entity_id
_entity_poly.type
_entity_poly.pdbx_seq_one_letter_code
_entity_poly.pdbx_strand_id
1 'polypeptide(L)'
;MRRSPATKDRHYQERKRGLNPEEAKQHRNWKDYESAQLLNAFKRSCREDTTLVMTPEAGAQFVADFAELAGAARGRNVVDLDKYRELVWRSGIPPDELTMLQHLLMVYDGFAGKKLLFTRSADGDEEATIRICNHALLGSKTQPGILRSAEINFERGRLREIAGKGESSRAMVLEGKIARVLGQEDYAIQLWEQAMGAAVALSEAEAAAFDPFGSKGLAALMKSRERDAIELSSPWVELTLVRYDRYVRLLERKEMSLALAEYEKARQAMEVGCSLDDPESHFHAAHLFKSTNDDGSTIYTSSWLYHMTKAAASGQPIAAHQLTVFYAESGWKYIEDEPPDHLKPTPFDSYHAAEESNASDTGFLPTLRRLLGFDDSESSTSSSSSSLRTAVRESDAMFHNAILPQDPATRWVLACVWADVALRRKYAPAFLYRAKMLLQETLWAEAQTPESALKMTEQRYSYASKADYEAGIRNADAKPTTDSADHDVDDDGSAKPALDPANPYYNPTLARTWLTHAFYATQAHDLRRRLIAEAIRSNNSGKRATFAAPPDVEDVGSRDDYREDKYPPGTPQHVTVWLEDTDVREMYEHEVGEMVAEVRRICDERGWDLVDEEGDGGLLYKARGTRGAVPGGT
;
A
#
# COMPACT_ATOMS: atom_id res chain seq x y z
N MET A 1 9.80 29.40 -34.98
CA MET A 1 10.04 29.02 -33.57
C MET A 1 9.36 30.03 -32.64
N ARG A 2 8.16 29.72 -32.13
CA ARG A 2 7.48 30.53 -31.11
C ARG A 2 7.94 30.04 -29.74
N ARG A 3 8.59 30.93 -28.97
CA ARG A 3 9.12 30.66 -27.62
C ARG A 3 7.98 30.53 -26.61
N SER A 4 8.14 29.63 -25.63
CA SER A 4 7.23 29.49 -24.48
C SER A 4 7.12 30.82 -23.70
N PRO A 5 5.89 31.29 -23.36
CA PRO A 5 5.67 32.54 -22.63
C PRO A 5 6.30 32.59 -21.23
N ALA A 6 6.55 31.44 -20.59
CA ALA A 6 7.00 31.34 -19.20
C ALA A 6 8.44 31.82 -18.95
N THR A 7 9.25 31.99 -20.01
CA THR A 7 10.68 32.34 -19.88
C THR A 7 10.98 33.82 -20.08
N LYS A 8 9.97 34.65 -20.40
CA LYS A 8 10.20 36.03 -20.86
C LYS A 8 10.24 37.12 -19.80
N ASP A 9 9.68 36.92 -18.59
CA ASP A 9 9.29 38.08 -17.78
C ASP A 9 10.16 38.41 -16.57
N ARG A 10 10.91 37.47 -15.99
CA ARG A 10 11.46 37.72 -14.65
C ARG A 10 12.71 38.61 -14.61
N HIS A 11 13.79 38.21 -15.30
CA HIS A 11 14.99 39.05 -15.34
C HIS A 11 14.88 40.24 -16.30
N TYR A 12 13.90 40.23 -17.22
CA TYR A 12 13.57 41.41 -18.01
C TYR A 12 12.88 42.48 -17.14
N GLN A 13 12.09 42.07 -16.14
CA GLN A 13 11.53 42.98 -15.13
C GLN A 13 12.56 43.36 -14.05
N GLU A 14 13.40 42.45 -13.57
CA GLU A 14 14.49 42.74 -12.60
C GLU A 14 15.66 43.55 -13.20
N ARG A 15 15.90 43.49 -14.52
CA ARG A 15 16.82 44.42 -15.20
C ARG A 15 16.18 45.75 -15.57
N LYS A 16 14.86 45.81 -15.79
CA LYS A 16 14.15 47.08 -16.04
C LYS A 16 13.90 47.89 -14.77
N ARG A 17 13.80 47.24 -13.61
CA ARG A 17 13.87 47.89 -12.30
C ARG A 17 15.24 47.63 -11.71
N GLY A 18 16.20 48.54 -11.95
CA GLY A 18 17.39 48.59 -11.11
C GLY A 18 16.92 48.69 -9.66
N LEU A 19 17.18 47.65 -8.86
CA LEU A 19 16.88 47.61 -7.43
C LEU A 19 17.49 48.87 -6.80
N ASN A 20 16.71 49.56 -5.97
CA ASN A 20 17.27 50.68 -5.23
C ASN A 20 18.35 50.15 -4.25
N PRO A 21 19.26 51.01 -3.74
CA PRO A 21 20.34 50.56 -2.85
C PRO A 21 19.86 49.81 -1.59
N GLU A 22 18.68 50.13 -1.07
CA GLU A 22 18.09 49.47 0.10
C GLU A 22 17.51 48.10 -0.25
N GLU A 23 16.81 47.96 -1.39
CA GLU A 23 16.31 46.69 -1.91
C GLU A 23 17.46 45.75 -2.29
N ALA A 24 18.55 46.28 -2.86
CA ALA A 24 19.76 45.52 -3.14
C ALA A 24 20.44 45.03 -1.85
N LYS A 25 20.43 45.84 -0.79
CA LYS A 25 20.95 45.46 0.54
C LYS A 25 20.05 44.41 1.21
N GLN A 26 18.73 44.58 1.15
CA GLN A 26 17.77 43.59 1.66
C GLN A 26 17.89 42.26 0.92
N HIS A 27 18.04 42.28 -0.40
CA HIS A 27 18.24 41.09 -1.21
C HIS A 27 19.58 40.40 -0.92
N ARG A 28 20.66 41.15 -0.63
CA ARG A 28 21.93 40.55 -0.16
C ARG A 28 21.77 39.91 1.21
N ASN A 29 21.18 40.61 2.18
CA ASN A 29 20.93 40.07 3.51
C ASN A 29 20.05 38.81 3.47
N TRP A 30 19.06 38.77 2.56
CA TRP A 30 18.23 37.59 2.32
C TRP A 30 19.03 36.40 1.79
N LYS A 31 19.89 36.63 0.79
CA LYS A 31 20.78 35.58 0.27
C LYS A 31 21.78 35.06 1.30
N ASP A 32 22.31 35.96 2.14
CA ASP A 32 23.23 35.60 3.22
C ASP A 32 22.50 34.75 4.27
N TYR A 33 21.23 35.06 4.54
CA TYR A 33 20.36 34.30 5.43
C TYR A 33 20.03 32.90 4.86
N GLU A 34 19.62 32.79 3.60
CA GLU A 34 19.40 31.50 2.92
C GLU A 34 20.66 30.63 2.93
N SER A 35 21.82 31.23 2.61
CA SER A 35 23.11 30.53 2.64
C SER A 35 23.46 30.02 4.04
N ALA A 36 23.16 30.80 5.08
CA ALA A 36 23.37 30.39 6.47
C ALA A 36 22.40 29.28 6.91
N GLN A 37 21.14 29.32 6.46
CA GLN A 37 20.19 28.24 6.71
C GLN A 37 20.63 26.93 6.05
N LEU A 38 21.04 26.98 4.79
CA LEU A 38 21.50 25.82 4.03
C LEU A 38 22.76 25.21 4.67
N LEU A 39 23.72 26.04 5.11
CA LEU A 39 24.88 25.57 5.87
C LEU A 39 24.48 24.92 7.22
N ASN A 40 23.50 25.47 7.92
CA ASN A 40 23.00 24.89 9.16
C ASN A 40 22.26 23.56 8.93
N ALA A 41 21.52 23.44 7.83
CA ALA A 41 20.91 22.19 7.41
C ALA A 41 21.98 21.12 7.17
N PHE A 42 23.05 21.44 6.44
CA PHE A 42 24.17 20.50 6.25
C PHE A 42 24.84 20.10 7.56
N LYS A 43 25.08 21.05 8.46
CA LYS A 43 25.63 20.74 9.79
C LYS A 43 24.74 19.79 10.59
N ARG A 44 23.42 19.85 10.41
CA ARG A 44 22.47 18.93 11.04
C ARG A 44 22.56 17.55 10.39
N SER A 45 22.47 17.46 9.06
CA SER A 45 22.56 16.18 8.33
C SER A 45 23.87 15.43 8.60
N CYS A 46 25.02 16.11 8.57
CA CYS A 46 26.32 15.50 8.88
C CYS A 46 26.49 15.10 10.37
N ARG A 47 25.66 15.65 11.28
CA ARG A 47 25.63 15.21 12.69
C ARG A 47 24.74 13.99 12.90
N GLU A 48 23.65 13.92 12.15
CA GLU A 48 22.65 12.85 12.23
C GLU A 48 23.13 11.58 11.51
N ASP A 49 23.81 11.71 10.37
CA ASP A 49 24.39 10.59 9.63
C ASP A 49 25.92 10.68 9.62
N THR A 50 26.57 9.86 10.46
CA THR A 50 28.03 9.76 10.57
C THR A 50 28.68 9.01 9.41
N THR A 51 27.89 8.47 8.47
CA THR A 51 28.38 7.77 7.27
C THR A 51 28.67 8.71 6.09
N LEU A 52 28.27 9.99 6.20
CA LEU A 52 28.51 11.00 5.17
C LEU A 52 29.99 11.38 5.07
N VAL A 53 30.52 11.35 3.85
CA VAL A 53 31.91 11.72 3.51
C VAL A 53 32.02 13.24 3.29
N MET A 54 30.99 13.87 2.74
CA MET A 54 30.96 15.32 2.50
C MET A 54 30.96 16.11 3.81
N THR A 55 31.82 17.14 3.87
CA THR A 55 31.78 18.14 4.94
C THR A 55 30.71 19.20 4.68
N PRO A 56 30.10 19.80 5.71
CA PRO A 56 29.10 20.86 5.53
C PRO A 56 29.59 22.02 4.66
N GLU A 57 30.87 22.38 4.79
CA GLU A 57 31.52 23.43 4.03
C GLU A 57 31.69 23.05 2.55
N ALA A 58 32.07 21.80 2.27
CA ALA A 58 32.18 21.29 0.89
C ALA A 58 30.81 21.27 0.19
N GLY A 59 29.75 20.85 0.91
CA GLY A 59 28.38 20.87 0.39
C GLY A 59 27.89 22.28 0.08
N ALA A 60 28.11 23.24 0.99
CA ALA A 60 27.74 24.64 0.77
C ALA A 60 28.51 25.26 -0.40
N GLN A 61 29.81 24.96 -0.54
CA GLN A 61 30.63 25.44 -1.64
C GLN A 61 30.17 24.85 -2.98
N PHE A 62 29.91 23.54 -3.03
CA PHE A 62 29.38 22.88 -4.23
C PHE A 62 28.07 23.51 -4.68
N VAL A 63 27.14 23.75 -3.75
CA VAL A 63 25.85 24.40 -4.05
C VAL A 63 26.05 25.78 -4.65
N ALA A 64 26.94 26.60 -4.07
CA ALA A 64 27.22 27.94 -4.57
C ALA A 64 27.80 27.90 -6.00
N ASP A 65 28.82 27.06 -6.22
CA ASP A 65 29.48 26.92 -7.52
C ASP A 65 28.53 26.34 -8.58
N PHE A 66 27.69 25.38 -8.19
CA PHE A 66 26.68 24.82 -9.07
C PHE A 66 25.60 25.84 -9.43
N ALA A 67 25.15 26.68 -8.47
CA ALA A 67 24.17 27.73 -8.73
C ALA A 67 24.68 28.76 -9.76
N GLU A 68 25.98 29.05 -9.78
CA GLU A 68 26.60 29.89 -10.82
C GLU A 68 26.55 29.22 -12.20
N LEU A 69 26.91 27.94 -12.29
CA LEU A 69 26.80 27.16 -13.53
C LEU A 69 25.33 27.09 -14.03
N ALA A 70 24.40 26.88 -13.10
CA ALA A 70 22.97 26.85 -13.35
C ALA A 70 22.46 28.20 -13.88
N GLY A 71 22.93 29.30 -13.30
CA GLY A 71 22.65 30.67 -13.74
C GLY A 71 23.20 30.96 -15.13
N ALA A 72 24.41 30.48 -15.46
CA ALA A 72 25.02 30.64 -16.77
C ALA A 72 24.28 29.84 -17.86
N ALA A 73 23.74 28.67 -17.52
CA ALA A 73 23.01 27.78 -18.44
C ALA A 73 21.50 28.09 -18.55
N ARG A 74 21.09 29.34 -18.30
CA ARG A 74 19.67 29.75 -18.36
C ARG A 74 19.08 29.56 -19.75
N GLY A 75 17.91 28.90 -19.80
CA GLY A 75 17.21 28.54 -21.03
C GLY A 75 17.55 27.15 -21.60
N ARG A 76 18.48 26.44 -20.96
CA ARG A 76 18.72 25.00 -21.16
C ARG A 76 18.34 24.26 -19.88
N ASN A 77 17.98 22.98 -19.97
CA ASN A 77 17.71 22.16 -18.78
C ASN A 77 19.00 21.73 -18.09
N VAL A 78 20.04 21.44 -18.88
CA VAL A 78 21.33 20.90 -18.43
C VAL A 78 22.40 22.00 -18.38
N VAL A 79 23.32 21.93 -17.42
CA VAL A 79 24.53 22.78 -17.40
C VAL A 79 25.61 22.23 -18.32
N ASP A 80 26.72 22.93 -18.48
CA ASP A 80 27.87 22.40 -19.24
C ASP A 80 28.43 21.14 -18.52
N LEU A 81 28.40 19.99 -19.20
CA LEU A 81 28.77 18.70 -18.60
C LEU A 81 30.24 18.62 -18.23
N ASP A 82 31.13 19.24 -19.00
CA ASP A 82 32.56 19.22 -18.71
C ASP A 82 32.86 20.02 -17.44
N LYS A 83 32.21 21.19 -17.29
CA LYS A 83 32.31 22.00 -16.08
C LYS A 83 31.67 21.33 -14.87
N TYR A 84 30.56 20.63 -15.07
CA TYR A 84 29.91 19.86 -14.01
C TYR A 84 30.81 18.72 -13.52
N ARG A 85 31.41 17.94 -14.43
CA ARG A 85 32.34 16.85 -14.08
C ARG A 85 33.57 17.38 -13.35
N GLU A 86 34.11 18.52 -13.78
CA GLU A 86 35.21 19.18 -13.07
C GLU A 86 34.77 19.59 -11.65
N LEU A 87 33.58 20.17 -11.50
CA LEU A 87 33.06 20.57 -10.20
C LEU A 87 32.88 19.36 -9.26
N VAL A 88 32.26 18.28 -9.73
CA VAL A 88 32.08 17.05 -8.97
C VAL A 88 33.45 16.48 -8.56
N TRP A 89 34.38 16.35 -9.50
CA TRP A 89 35.72 15.85 -9.23
C TRP A 89 36.47 16.69 -8.19
N ARG A 90 36.41 18.02 -8.28
CA ARG A 90 37.05 18.94 -7.33
C ARG A 90 36.42 18.92 -5.95
N SER A 91 35.09 18.73 -5.89
CA SER A 91 34.35 18.69 -4.64
C SER A 91 34.59 17.41 -3.83
N GLY A 92 34.98 16.31 -4.49
CA GLY A 92 35.19 15.01 -3.84
C GLY A 92 33.93 14.39 -3.24
N ILE A 93 32.74 14.89 -3.62
CA ILE A 93 31.45 14.45 -3.08
C ILE A 93 31.03 13.14 -3.77
N PRO A 94 30.71 12.07 -3.01
CA PRO A 94 30.23 10.82 -3.59
C PRO A 94 28.91 11.00 -4.38
N PRO A 95 28.67 10.17 -5.42
CA PRO A 95 27.43 10.21 -6.20
C PRO A 95 26.14 10.12 -5.36
N ASP A 96 26.12 9.27 -4.34
CA ASP A 96 24.98 9.10 -3.44
C ASP A 96 24.67 10.38 -2.65
N GLU A 97 25.69 11.14 -2.27
CA GLU A 97 25.55 12.38 -1.51
C GLU A 97 25.15 13.56 -2.41
N LEU A 98 25.47 13.50 -3.72
CA LEU A 98 24.91 14.42 -4.72
C LEU A 98 23.38 14.29 -4.84
N THR A 99 22.82 13.11 -4.56
CA THR A 99 21.36 12.91 -4.47
C THR A 99 20.76 13.65 -3.29
N MET A 100 21.38 13.56 -2.12
CA MET A 100 20.94 14.33 -0.95
C MET A 100 21.00 15.83 -1.23
N LEU A 101 22.10 16.31 -1.83
CA LEU A 101 22.26 17.72 -2.21
C LEU A 101 21.19 18.18 -3.19
N GLN A 102 20.84 17.34 -4.17
CA GLN A 102 19.78 17.64 -5.12
C GLN A 102 18.42 17.81 -4.42
N HIS A 103 18.04 16.93 -3.49
CA HIS A 103 16.79 17.10 -2.73
C HIS A 103 16.79 18.37 -1.88
N LEU A 104 17.88 18.64 -1.17
CA LEU A 104 18.00 19.87 -0.38
C LEU A 104 17.86 21.11 -1.27
N LEU A 105 18.48 21.10 -2.45
CA LEU A 105 18.31 22.20 -3.40
C LEU A 105 16.89 22.31 -3.92
N MET A 106 16.14 21.22 -4.10
CA MET A 106 14.72 21.33 -4.49
C MET A 106 13.89 22.15 -3.49
N VAL A 107 14.29 22.17 -2.21
CA VAL A 107 13.64 22.95 -1.14
C VAL A 107 14.11 24.40 -1.14
N TYR A 108 15.43 24.63 -1.17
CA TYR A 108 16.01 25.99 -1.00
C TYR A 108 16.17 26.79 -2.30
N ASP A 109 16.52 26.13 -3.41
CA ASP A 109 16.64 26.73 -4.74
C ASP A 109 16.16 25.73 -5.80
N GLY A 110 14.84 25.62 -5.94
CA GLY A 110 14.21 24.65 -6.84
C GLY A 110 14.66 24.74 -8.30
N PHE A 111 15.17 25.91 -8.74
CA PHE A 111 15.76 26.05 -10.07
C PHE A 111 17.12 25.34 -10.16
N ALA A 112 18.01 25.58 -9.19
CA ALA A 112 19.30 24.88 -9.14
C ALA A 112 19.10 23.38 -8.88
N GLY A 113 18.19 22.99 -7.98
CA GLY A 113 17.87 21.59 -7.69
C GLY A 113 17.39 20.84 -8.92
N LYS A 114 16.44 21.42 -9.68
CA LYS A 114 15.96 20.83 -10.94
C LYS A 114 17.08 20.72 -11.96
N LYS A 115 17.90 21.76 -12.12
CA LYS A 115 19.05 21.71 -13.03
C LYS A 115 20.07 20.65 -12.65
N LEU A 116 20.33 20.45 -11.36
CA LEU A 116 21.24 19.41 -10.89
C LEU A 116 20.69 18.03 -11.24
N LEU A 117 19.40 17.79 -11.03
CA LEU A 117 18.73 16.53 -11.40
C LEU A 117 18.86 16.23 -12.90
N PHE A 118 18.50 17.19 -13.77
CA PHE A 118 18.64 17.03 -15.23
C PHE A 118 20.09 16.90 -15.67
N THR A 119 21.03 17.59 -15.03
CA THR A 119 22.46 17.49 -15.37
C THR A 119 23.03 16.13 -15.00
N ARG A 120 22.64 15.57 -13.84
CA ARG A 120 23.02 14.22 -13.43
C ARG A 120 22.50 13.16 -14.38
N SER A 121 21.21 13.23 -14.71
CA SER A 121 20.64 12.36 -15.75
C SER A 121 21.42 12.51 -17.06
N ALA A 122 21.76 13.75 -17.44
CA ALA A 122 22.56 14.03 -18.61
C ALA A 122 23.98 13.44 -18.59
N ASP A 123 24.58 13.31 -17.41
CA ASP A 123 25.90 12.74 -17.16
C ASP A 123 25.91 11.20 -17.17
N GLY A 124 24.75 10.56 -17.14
CA GLY A 124 24.60 9.10 -17.18
C GLY A 124 24.09 8.49 -15.88
N ASP A 125 23.60 9.30 -14.95
CA ASP A 125 22.98 8.84 -13.71
C ASP A 125 21.59 8.24 -13.98
N GLU A 126 21.48 6.91 -13.82
CA GLU A 126 20.24 6.17 -14.10
C GLU A 126 19.13 6.55 -13.13
N GLU A 127 19.43 6.71 -11.84
CA GLU A 127 18.46 7.08 -10.80
C GLU A 127 17.88 8.48 -11.05
N ALA A 128 18.73 9.43 -11.45
CA ALA A 128 18.26 10.76 -11.82
C ALA A 128 17.29 10.70 -13.02
N THR A 129 17.55 9.81 -13.98
CA THR A 129 16.69 9.62 -15.16
C THR A 129 15.34 9.00 -14.78
N ILE A 130 15.36 7.97 -13.92
CA ILE A 130 14.16 7.32 -13.38
C ILE A 130 13.29 8.33 -12.64
N ARG A 131 13.87 9.12 -11.74
CA ARG A 131 13.16 10.16 -10.97
C ARG A 131 12.46 11.19 -11.84
N ILE A 132 13.17 11.75 -12.84
CA ILE A 132 12.58 12.74 -13.75
C ILE A 132 11.39 12.13 -14.49
N CYS A 133 11.54 10.91 -14.99
CA CYS A 133 10.49 10.24 -15.74
C CYS A 133 9.32 9.81 -14.85
N ASN A 134 9.58 9.43 -13.59
CA ASN A 134 8.54 9.09 -12.62
C ASN A 134 7.68 10.31 -12.27
N HIS A 135 8.31 11.44 -11.92
CA HIS A 135 7.59 12.71 -11.72
C HIS A 135 6.80 13.14 -12.96
N ALA A 136 7.31 12.88 -14.17
CA ALA A 136 6.56 13.15 -15.39
C ALA A 136 5.37 12.20 -15.59
N LEU A 137 5.49 10.93 -15.19
CA LEU A 137 4.42 9.94 -15.21
C LEU A 137 3.30 10.33 -14.25
N LEU A 138 3.64 10.63 -13.00
CA LEU A 138 2.69 11.08 -11.98
C LEU A 138 1.99 12.39 -12.41
N GLY A 139 2.77 13.40 -12.84
CA GLY A 139 2.25 14.65 -13.39
C GLY A 139 1.35 14.48 -14.64
N SER A 140 1.45 13.34 -15.35
CA SER A 140 0.62 13.07 -16.54
C SER A 140 -0.86 12.89 -16.22
N LYS A 141 -1.21 12.50 -14.98
CA LYS A 141 -2.61 12.39 -14.53
C LYS A 141 -3.33 13.74 -14.61
N THR A 142 -2.61 14.86 -14.46
CA THR A 142 -3.20 16.21 -14.54
C THR A 142 -2.83 16.98 -15.80
N GLN A 143 -1.66 16.68 -16.37
CA GLN A 143 -1.22 17.23 -17.63
C GLN A 143 -0.90 16.10 -18.61
N PRO A 144 -1.90 15.53 -19.31
CA PRO A 144 -1.70 14.38 -20.21
C PRO A 144 -0.64 14.61 -21.32
N GLY A 145 -0.32 15.88 -21.63
CA GLY A 145 0.71 16.25 -22.59
C GLY A 145 2.16 16.24 -22.05
N ILE A 146 2.38 16.11 -20.73
CA ILE A 146 3.71 16.27 -20.11
C ILE A 146 4.70 15.20 -20.58
N LEU A 147 4.24 13.95 -20.71
CA LEU A 147 5.02 12.82 -21.22
C LEU A 147 5.43 12.96 -22.69
N ARG A 148 4.77 13.86 -23.43
CA ARG A 148 5.09 14.20 -24.83
C ARG A 148 5.84 15.52 -24.96
N SER A 149 6.12 16.19 -23.85
CA SER A 149 6.78 17.49 -23.84
C SER A 149 8.24 17.35 -24.31
N ALA A 150 8.75 18.39 -24.97
CA ALA A 150 10.14 18.42 -25.42
C ALA A 150 11.15 18.38 -24.25
N GLU A 151 10.71 18.77 -23.05
CA GLU A 151 11.51 18.72 -21.83
C GLU A 151 11.75 17.29 -21.35
N ILE A 152 10.73 16.43 -21.42
CA ILE A 152 10.79 15.04 -20.94
C ILE A 152 11.21 14.05 -22.04
N ASN A 153 10.95 14.35 -23.32
CA ASN A 153 11.25 13.44 -24.43
C ASN A 153 12.74 13.01 -24.49
N PHE A 154 13.66 13.89 -24.09
CA PHE A 154 15.08 13.56 -24.05
C PHE A 154 15.40 12.55 -22.95
N GLU A 155 14.91 12.77 -21.73
CA GLU A 155 15.13 11.85 -20.61
C GLU A 155 14.40 10.53 -20.80
N ARG A 156 13.23 10.56 -21.43
CA ARG A 156 12.56 9.33 -21.87
C ARG A 156 13.37 8.54 -22.90
N GLY A 157 14.08 9.22 -23.80
CA GLY A 157 15.01 8.58 -24.73
C GLY A 157 16.08 7.79 -23.98
N ARG A 158 16.68 8.39 -22.94
CA ARG A 158 17.66 7.72 -22.07
C ARG A 158 17.04 6.59 -21.26
N LEU A 159 15.84 6.79 -20.70
CA LEU A 159 15.13 5.73 -19.98
C LEU A 159 14.94 4.49 -20.85
N ARG A 160 14.56 4.67 -22.13
CA ARG A 160 14.46 3.56 -23.10
C ARG A 160 15.80 2.92 -23.42
N GLU A 161 16.87 3.69 -23.49
CA GLU A 161 18.22 3.15 -23.67
C GLU A 161 18.64 2.30 -22.45
N ILE A 162 18.38 2.78 -21.22
CA ILE A 162 18.67 2.06 -19.98
C ILE A 162 17.81 0.79 -19.89
N ALA A 163 16.49 0.91 -20.08
CA ALA A 163 15.56 -0.22 -20.09
C ALA A 163 15.92 -1.25 -21.18
N GLY A 164 16.36 -0.78 -22.36
CA GLY A 164 16.77 -1.64 -23.47
C GLY A 164 18.03 -2.46 -23.23
N LYS A 165 18.85 -2.13 -22.22
CA LYS A 165 19.98 -2.98 -21.79
C LYS A 165 19.51 -4.22 -21.02
N GLY A 166 18.32 -4.19 -20.43
CA GLY A 166 17.76 -5.30 -19.65
C GLY A 166 18.37 -5.51 -18.26
N GLU A 167 19.28 -4.62 -17.81
CA GLU A 167 19.98 -4.75 -16.52
C GLU A 167 19.20 -4.11 -15.37
N SER A 168 18.53 -2.98 -15.61
CA SER A 168 17.78 -2.22 -14.60
C SER A 168 16.28 -2.58 -14.62
N SER A 169 15.84 -3.40 -13.66
CA SER A 169 14.43 -3.76 -13.47
C SER A 169 13.55 -2.52 -13.29
N ARG A 170 14.00 -1.55 -12.48
CA ARG A 170 13.28 -0.31 -12.21
C ARG A 170 13.07 0.55 -13.46
N ALA A 171 14.10 0.70 -14.31
CA ALA A 171 13.96 1.43 -15.56
C ALA A 171 12.96 0.77 -16.52
N MET A 172 12.99 -0.56 -16.62
CA MET A 172 12.02 -1.33 -17.42
C MET A 172 10.59 -1.18 -16.89
N VAL A 173 10.39 -1.23 -15.57
CA VAL A 173 9.08 -1.00 -14.95
C VAL A 173 8.54 0.38 -15.30
N LEU A 174 9.35 1.43 -15.13
CA LEU A 174 8.92 2.81 -15.38
C LEU A 174 8.61 3.07 -16.85
N GLU A 175 9.45 2.64 -17.81
CA GLU A 175 9.10 2.80 -19.23
C GLU A 175 7.86 2.00 -19.58
N GLY A 176 7.64 0.82 -18.97
CA GLY A 176 6.40 0.07 -19.13
C GLY A 176 5.18 0.83 -18.61
N LYS A 177 5.26 1.49 -17.45
CA LYS A 177 4.18 2.34 -16.94
C LYS A 177 3.89 3.52 -17.88
N ILE A 178 4.93 4.20 -18.36
CA ILE A 178 4.81 5.28 -19.35
C ILE A 178 4.20 4.76 -20.66
N ALA A 179 4.61 3.59 -21.13
CA ALA A 179 4.07 2.93 -22.31
C ALA A 179 2.57 2.62 -22.15
N ARG A 180 2.15 2.08 -21.01
CA ARG A 180 0.75 1.82 -20.67
C ARG A 180 -0.09 3.10 -20.71
N VAL A 181 0.37 4.18 -20.08
CA VAL A 181 -0.33 5.49 -20.12
C VAL A 181 -0.45 6.05 -21.54
N LEU A 182 0.51 5.75 -22.41
CA LEU A 182 0.49 6.16 -23.82
C LEU A 182 -0.30 5.21 -24.74
N GLY A 183 -0.93 4.16 -24.19
CA GLY A 183 -1.72 3.19 -24.94
C GLY A 183 -0.91 2.08 -25.62
N GLN A 184 0.36 1.89 -25.23
CA GLN A 184 1.27 0.86 -25.76
C GLN A 184 1.32 -0.35 -24.80
N GLU A 185 0.18 -0.97 -24.56
CA GLU A 185 0.00 -1.98 -23.52
C GLU A 185 0.82 -3.26 -23.77
N ASP A 186 0.90 -3.75 -25.02
CA ASP A 186 1.71 -4.94 -25.34
C ASP A 186 3.21 -4.71 -25.12
N TYR A 187 3.68 -3.50 -25.39
CA TYR A 187 5.07 -3.12 -25.14
C TYR A 187 5.37 -3.03 -23.65
N ALA A 188 4.41 -2.50 -22.86
CA ALA A 188 4.52 -2.47 -21.40
C ALA A 188 4.65 -3.89 -20.81
N ILE A 189 3.79 -4.82 -21.26
CA ILE A 189 3.83 -6.22 -20.82
C ILE A 189 5.18 -6.86 -21.16
N GLN A 190 5.68 -6.68 -22.38
CA GLN A 190 6.99 -7.22 -22.78
C GLN A 190 8.13 -6.70 -21.89
N LEU A 191 8.13 -5.41 -21.57
CA LEU A 191 9.12 -4.81 -20.68
C LEU A 191 9.03 -5.38 -19.26
N TRP A 192 7.81 -5.56 -18.74
CA TRP A 192 7.64 -6.08 -17.38
C TRP A 192 7.94 -7.59 -17.28
N GLU A 193 7.65 -8.37 -18.33
CA GLU A 193 8.09 -9.78 -18.41
C GLU A 193 9.62 -9.88 -18.38
N GLN A 194 10.32 -8.99 -19.09
CA GLN A 194 11.79 -8.92 -19.06
C GLN A 194 12.30 -8.46 -17.69
N ALA A 195 11.64 -7.45 -17.10
CA ALA A 195 12.00 -6.92 -15.79
C ALA A 195 11.85 -7.94 -14.66
N MET A 196 10.89 -8.86 -14.77
CA MET A 196 10.64 -9.89 -13.77
C MET A 196 11.88 -10.76 -13.52
N GLY A 197 12.56 -11.22 -14.57
CA GLY A 197 13.78 -12.02 -14.43
C GLY A 197 14.93 -11.26 -13.76
N ALA A 198 15.13 -10.00 -14.13
CA ALA A 198 16.15 -9.14 -13.52
C ALA A 198 15.83 -8.82 -12.04
N ALA A 199 14.55 -8.60 -11.73
CA ALA A 199 14.09 -8.30 -10.37
C ALA A 199 14.23 -9.51 -9.43
N VAL A 200 13.90 -10.71 -9.89
CA VAL A 200 14.09 -11.95 -9.10
C VAL A 200 15.58 -12.15 -8.78
N ALA A 201 16.45 -12.04 -9.78
CA ALA A 201 17.90 -12.19 -9.58
C ALA A 201 18.47 -11.16 -8.59
N LEU A 202 17.98 -9.91 -8.63
CA LEU A 202 18.35 -8.87 -7.68
C LEU A 202 17.89 -9.22 -6.26
N SER A 203 16.62 -9.60 -6.10
CA SER A 203 16.03 -9.97 -4.81
C SER A 203 16.75 -11.16 -4.17
N GLU A 204 17.10 -12.18 -4.95
CA GLU A 204 17.84 -13.35 -4.48
C GLU A 204 19.28 -12.97 -4.06
N ALA A 205 19.93 -12.08 -4.82
CA ALA A 205 21.26 -11.59 -4.49
C ALA A 205 21.26 -10.75 -3.19
N GLU A 206 20.24 -9.92 -2.99
CA GLU A 206 20.06 -9.14 -1.76
C GLU A 206 19.78 -10.03 -0.55
N ALA A 207 18.91 -11.04 -0.70
CA ALA A 207 18.65 -12.03 0.33
C ALA A 207 19.92 -12.82 0.70
N ALA A 208 20.75 -13.19 -0.29
CA ALA A 208 22.01 -13.88 -0.05
C ALA A 208 23.10 -12.98 0.59
N ALA A 209 23.04 -11.67 0.36
CA ALA A 209 23.93 -10.68 0.96
C ALA A 209 23.48 -10.23 2.37
N PHE A 210 22.29 -10.63 2.80
CA PHE A 210 21.72 -10.25 4.09
C PHE A 210 22.43 -10.99 5.23
N ASP A 211 23.21 -10.25 6.03
CA ASP A 211 23.71 -10.69 7.33
C ASP A 211 22.76 -10.19 8.44
N PRO A 212 21.97 -11.08 9.08
CA PRO A 212 21.01 -10.71 10.13
C PRO A 212 21.65 -10.06 11.36
N PHE A 213 22.97 -10.23 11.53
CA PHE A 213 23.72 -9.72 12.68
C PHE A 213 24.58 -8.49 12.34
N GLY A 214 24.56 -8.04 11.08
CA GLY A 214 25.34 -6.91 10.60
C GLY A 214 24.56 -5.58 10.64
N SER A 215 25.01 -4.61 11.44
CA SER A 215 24.41 -3.25 11.48
C SER A 215 24.44 -2.51 10.14
N LYS A 216 25.36 -2.90 9.24
CA LYS A 216 25.45 -2.37 7.86
C LYS A 216 24.38 -2.93 6.93
N GLY A 217 23.95 -4.18 7.12
CA GLY A 217 22.89 -4.81 6.31
C GLY A 217 21.53 -4.17 6.58
N LEU A 218 21.21 -3.92 7.86
CA LEU A 218 19.97 -3.24 8.25
C LEU A 218 19.91 -1.79 7.74
N ALA A 219 21.02 -1.04 7.84
CA ALA A 219 21.08 0.34 7.36
C ALA A 219 21.04 0.44 5.82
N ALA A 220 21.67 -0.49 5.11
CA ALA A 220 21.58 -0.58 3.65
C ALA A 220 20.18 -0.96 3.19
N LEU A 221 19.51 -1.89 3.89
CA LEU A 221 18.14 -2.31 3.61
C LEU A 221 17.13 -1.22 3.95
N MET A 222 17.35 -0.43 5.00
CA MET A 222 16.52 0.76 5.28
C MET A 222 16.74 1.85 4.23
N LYS A 223 17.99 2.10 3.78
CA LYS A 223 18.28 3.07 2.71
C LYS A 223 17.79 2.60 1.32
N SER A 224 17.82 1.31 1.00
CA SER A 224 17.24 0.77 -0.24
C SER A 224 15.72 0.78 -0.17
N ARG A 225 15.12 0.39 0.97
CA ARG A 225 13.68 0.46 1.20
C ARG A 225 13.16 1.90 1.19
N GLU A 226 13.91 2.89 1.68
CA GLU A 226 13.56 4.31 1.53
C GLU A 226 13.69 4.79 0.07
N ARG A 227 14.61 4.22 -0.73
CA ARG A 227 14.74 4.51 -2.17
C ARG A 227 13.65 3.83 -3.00
N ASP A 228 13.18 2.64 -2.60
CA ASP A 228 12.18 1.85 -3.32
C ASP A 228 10.75 2.15 -2.90
N ALA A 229 10.50 2.47 -1.62
CA ALA A 229 9.17 2.75 -1.09
C ALA A 229 8.50 4.01 -1.67
N ILE A 230 9.24 4.85 -2.41
CA ILE A 230 8.76 6.16 -2.83
C ILE A 230 8.42 6.21 -4.33
N GLU A 231 8.85 5.27 -5.19
CA GLU A 231 8.81 5.56 -6.62
C GLU A 231 8.23 4.50 -7.57
N LEU A 232 8.39 3.18 -7.35
CA LEU A 232 7.92 2.17 -8.33
C LEU A 232 7.50 0.85 -7.68
N SER A 233 6.31 0.36 -8.06
CA SER A 233 5.83 -0.99 -7.75
C SER A 233 6.66 -2.08 -8.45
N SER A 234 6.64 -3.28 -7.89
CA SER A 234 7.36 -4.44 -8.43
C SER A 234 6.78 -4.88 -9.79
N PRO A 235 7.61 -5.43 -10.71
CA PRO A 235 7.16 -5.80 -12.05
C PRO A 235 6.05 -6.86 -12.05
N TRP A 236 6.06 -7.81 -11.11
CA TRP A 236 5.02 -8.82 -10.97
C TRP A 236 3.67 -8.24 -10.54
N VAL A 237 3.65 -7.18 -9.73
CA VAL A 237 2.41 -6.47 -9.36
C VAL A 237 1.80 -5.84 -10.62
N GLU A 238 2.60 -5.08 -11.38
CA GLU A 238 2.13 -4.44 -12.62
C GLU A 238 1.65 -5.46 -13.67
N LEU A 239 2.36 -6.58 -13.82
CA LEU A 239 1.96 -7.69 -14.68
C LEU A 239 0.64 -8.32 -14.23
N THR A 240 0.48 -8.56 -12.93
CA THR A 240 -0.75 -9.12 -12.37
C THR A 240 -1.94 -8.23 -12.71
N LEU A 241 -1.83 -6.93 -12.40
CA LEU A 241 -2.91 -5.96 -12.62
C LEU A 241 -3.26 -5.79 -14.10
N VAL A 242 -2.27 -5.59 -14.99
CA VAL A 242 -2.56 -5.35 -16.41
C VAL A 242 -3.17 -6.57 -17.11
N ARG A 243 -2.73 -7.78 -16.74
CA ARG A 243 -3.25 -9.02 -17.31
C ARG A 243 -4.62 -9.35 -16.75
N TYR A 244 -4.86 -9.07 -15.47
CA TYR A 244 -6.19 -9.20 -14.89
C TYR A 244 -7.18 -8.22 -15.54
N ASP A 245 -6.78 -6.96 -15.78
CA ASP A 245 -7.58 -5.99 -16.55
C ASP A 245 -7.88 -6.46 -17.99
N ARG A 246 -6.93 -7.15 -18.63
CA ARG A 246 -7.18 -7.80 -19.94
C ARG A 246 -8.18 -8.94 -19.83
N TYR A 247 -8.01 -9.80 -18.82
CA TYR A 247 -8.92 -10.91 -18.56
C TYR A 247 -10.36 -10.41 -18.42
N VAL A 248 -10.61 -9.40 -17.58
CA VAL A 248 -11.95 -8.82 -17.40
C VAL A 248 -12.52 -8.29 -18.71
N ARG A 249 -11.74 -7.49 -19.47
CA ARG A 249 -12.17 -6.95 -20.77
C ARG A 249 -12.46 -8.04 -21.81
N LEU A 250 -11.71 -9.14 -21.82
CA LEU A 250 -11.92 -10.27 -22.73
C LEU A 250 -13.12 -11.11 -22.33
N LEU A 251 -13.36 -11.27 -21.03
CA LEU A 251 -14.54 -11.95 -20.48
C LEU A 251 -15.83 -11.20 -20.88
N GLU A 252 -15.84 -9.88 -20.76
CA GLU A 252 -16.94 -9.02 -21.22
C GLU A 252 -17.22 -9.18 -22.73
N ARG A 253 -16.16 -9.40 -23.53
CA ARG A 253 -16.25 -9.65 -24.98
C ARG A 253 -16.58 -11.10 -25.34
N LYS A 254 -16.73 -11.99 -24.34
CA LYS A 254 -16.99 -13.43 -24.50
C LYS A 254 -15.87 -14.20 -25.22
N GLU A 255 -14.63 -13.70 -25.15
CA GLU A 255 -13.44 -14.35 -25.72
C GLU A 255 -12.80 -15.29 -24.70
N MET A 256 -13.51 -16.36 -24.33
CA MET A 256 -13.19 -17.21 -23.17
C MET A 256 -11.78 -17.83 -23.20
N SER A 257 -11.31 -18.30 -24.36
CA SER A 257 -9.99 -18.96 -24.46
C SER A 257 -8.84 -17.99 -24.20
N LEU A 258 -8.93 -16.77 -24.71
CA LEU A 258 -7.93 -15.72 -24.49
C LEU A 258 -8.02 -15.17 -23.07
N ALA A 259 -9.24 -15.02 -22.55
CA ALA A 259 -9.46 -14.60 -21.17
C ALA A 259 -8.78 -15.56 -20.18
N LEU A 260 -8.99 -16.88 -20.32
CA LEU A 260 -8.36 -17.88 -19.47
C LEU A 260 -6.83 -17.87 -19.58
N ALA A 261 -6.28 -17.63 -20.77
CA ALA A 261 -4.84 -17.53 -20.96
C ALA A 261 -4.24 -16.30 -20.25
N GLU A 262 -4.93 -15.15 -20.26
CA GLU A 262 -4.47 -13.96 -19.53
C GLU A 262 -4.67 -14.09 -18.01
N TYR A 263 -5.73 -14.76 -17.57
CA TYR A 263 -5.94 -15.10 -16.16
C TYR A 263 -4.80 -15.96 -15.61
N GLU A 264 -4.40 -17.00 -16.34
CA GLU A 264 -3.31 -17.89 -15.94
C GLU A 264 -1.96 -17.16 -15.88
N LYS A 265 -1.67 -16.30 -16.86
CA LYS A 265 -0.45 -15.47 -16.83
C LYS A 265 -0.47 -14.43 -15.71
N ALA A 266 -1.62 -13.86 -15.38
CA ALA A 266 -1.78 -12.95 -14.24
C ALA A 266 -1.47 -13.68 -12.92
N ARG A 267 -2.00 -14.90 -12.78
CA ARG A 267 -1.75 -15.78 -11.64
C ARG A 267 -0.27 -16.12 -11.51
N GLN A 268 0.40 -16.51 -12.60
CA GLN A 268 1.83 -16.83 -12.59
C GLN A 268 2.70 -15.64 -12.13
N ALA A 269 2.41 -14.43 -12.61
CA ALA A 269 3.12 -13.23 -12.15
C ALA A 269 2.91 -13.01 -10.64
N MET A 270 1.67 -13.12 -10.16
CA MET A 270 1.34 -13.02 -8.74
C MET A 270 2.05 -14.10 -7.90
N GLU A 271 2.19 -15.33 -8.41
CA GLU A 271 2.83 -16.44 -7.70
C GLU A 271 4.33 -16.18 -7.50
N VAL A 272 4.99 -15.55 -8.49
CA VAL A 272 6.38 -15.10 -8.36
C VAL A 272 6.50 -14.07 -7.21
N GLY A 273 5.62 -13.07 -7.17
CA GLY A 273 5.63 -12.08 -6.09
C GLY A 273 5.39 -12.70 -4.71
N CYS A 274 4.45 -13.64 -4.60
CA CYS A 274 4.21 -14.37 -3.35
C CYS A 274 5.42 -15.22 -2.93
N SER A 275 6.16 -15.81 -3.88
CA SER A 275 7.37 -16.60 -3.56
C SER A 275 8.52 -15.74 -3.01
N LEU A 276 8.48 -14.43 -3.26
CA LEU A 276 9.42 -13.43 -2.73
C LEU A 276 8.85 -12.70 -1.49
N ASP A 277 7.75 -13.21 -0.90
CA ASP A 277 7.06 -12.61 0.25
C ASP A 277 6.59 -11.14 0.01
N ASP A 278 6.29 -10.76 -1.24
CA ASP A 278 5.82 -9.41 -1.57
C ASP A 278 4.40 -9.14 -1.03
N PRO A 279 4.20 -8.15 -0.13
CA PRO A 279 2.91 -7.96 0.55
C PRO A 279 1.73 -7.63 -0.38
N GLU A 280 1.98 -6.88 -1.44
CA GLU A 280 0.96 -6.48 -2.41
C GLU A 280 0.54 -7.67 -3.28
N SER A 281 1.48 -8.53 -3.66
CA SER A 281 1.20 -9.79 -4.35
C SER A 281 0.37 -10.74 -3.51
N HIS A 282 0.67 -10.87 -2.21
CA HIS A 282 -0.19 -11.63 -1.28
C HIS A 282 -1.60 -11.04 -1.21
N PHE A 283 -1.73 -9.71 -1.15
CA PHE A 283 -3.06 -9.09 -1.17
C PHE A 283 -3.82 -9.40 -2.47
N HIS A 284 -3.17 -9.27 -3.63
CA HIS A 284 -3.77 -9.60 -4.92
C HIS A 284 -4.13 -11.09 -5.06
N ALA A 285 -3.34 -11.99 -4.49
CA ALA A 285 -3.66 -13.42 -4.43
C ALA A 285 -5.01 -13.66 -3.75
N ALA A 286 -5.23 -13.00 -2.61
CA ALA A 286 -6.47 -13.14 -1.85
C ALA A 286 -7.63 -12.32 -2.42
N HIS A 287 -7.36 -11.21 -3.12
CA HIS A 287 -8.40 -10.29 -3.58
C HIS A 287 -8.89 -10.56 -5.00
N LEU A 288 -7.98 -10.79 -5.95
CA LEU A 288 -8.27 -10.95 -7.38
C LEU A 288 -8.59 -12.40 -7.77
N PHE A 289 -7.91 -13.35 -7.14
CA PHE A 289 -8.03 -14.79 -7.42
C PHE A 289 -8.87 -15.53 -6.36
N LYS A 290 -9.80 -14.81 -5.73
CA LYS A 290 -10.70 -15.36 -4.73
C LYS A 290 -11.73 -16.30 -5.34
N SER A 291 -12.11 -17.31 -4.56
CA SER A 291 -13.27 -18.15 -4.86
C SER A 291 -14.54 -17.39 -4.51
N THR A 292 -15.55 -17.45 -5.36
CA THR A 292 -16.84 -16.76 -5.17
C THR A 292 -17.98 -17.74 -5.24
N ASN A 293 -18.98 -17.55 -4.39
CA ASN A 293 -20.27 -18.25 -4.43
C ASN A 293 -21.11 -17.77 -5.62
N ASP A 294 -22.20 -18.47 -5.92
CA ASP A 294 -23.15 -18.13 -7.00
C ASP A 294 -23.81 -16.74 -6.81
N ASP A 295 -23.90 -16.28 -5.56
CA ASP A 295 -24.40 -14.94 -5.20
C ASP A 295 -23.33 -13.83 -5.30
N GLY A 296 -22.09 -14.19 -5.64
CA GLY A 296 -20.94 -13.29 -5.72
C GLY A 296 -20.24 -13.01 -4.37
N SER A 297 -20.70 -13.61 -3.27
CA SER A 297 -20.02 -13.53 -1.98
C SER A 297 -18.67 -14.26 -2.02
N THR A 298 -17.72 -13.84 -1.17
CA THR A 298 -16.37 -14.42 -1.16
C THR A 298 -16.36 -15.69 -0.32
N ILE A 299 -15.86 -16.78 -0.89
CA ILE A 299 -15.62 -18.03 -0.18
C ILE A 299 -14.27 -17.89 0.53
N TYR A 300 -14.29 -17.95 1.86
CA TYR A 300 -13.09 -17.87 2.69
C TYR A 300 -12.39 -19.23 2.74
N THR A 301 -11.31 -19.36 1.99
CA THR A 301 -10.45 -20.55 1.97
C THR A 301 -9.20 -20.37 2.82
N SER A 302 -8.51 -21.46 3.14
CA SER A 302 -7.23 -21.45 3.85
C SER A 302 -6.16 -20.66 3.08
N SER A 303 -6.16 -20.75 1.75
CA SER A 303 -5.30 -19.95 0.87
C SER A 303 -5.63 -18.46 0.97
N TRP A 304 -6.92 -18.08 0.95
CA TRP A 304 -7.32 -16.69 1.16
C TRP A 304 -6.81 -16.18 2.51
N LEU A 305 -7.02 -16.94 3.59
CA LEU A 305 -6.60 -16.55 4.93
C LEU A 305 -5.07 -16.45 5.05
N TYR A 306 -4.32 -17.36 4.42
CA TYR A 306 -2.85 -17.33 4.36
C TYR A 306 -2.35 -16.03 3.75
N HIS A 307 -2.78 -15.75 2.52
CA HIS A 307 -2.32 -14.60 1.76
C HIS A 307 -2.78 -13.28 2.41
N MET A 308 -4.03 -13.21 2.89
CA MET A 308 -4.52 -12.01 3.56
C MET A 308 -3.78 -11.74 4.88
N THR A 309 -3.49 -12.78 5.66
CA THR A 309 -2.73 -12.65 6.92
C THR A 309 -1.29 -12.21 6.66
N LYS A 310 -0.62 -12.77 5.65
CA LYS A 310 0.72 -12.35 5.23
C LYS A 310 0.74 -10.88 4.81
N ALA A 311 -0.19 -10.46 3.94
CA ALA A 311 -0.29 -9.07 3.50
C ALA A 311 -0.55 -8.11 4.68
N ALA A 312 -1.50 -8.45 5.56
CA ALA A 312 -1.84 -7.64 6.72
C ALA A 312 -0.70 -7.55 7.75
N ALA A 313 0.00 -8.66 8.01
CA ALA A 313 1.16 -8.70 8.91
C ALA A 313 2.33 -7.84 8.41
N SER A 314 2.51 -7.77 7.08
CA SER A 314 3.47 -6.88 6.43
C SER A 314 3.05 -5.41 6.40
N GLY A 315 1.87 -5.09 6.93
CA GLY A 315 1.39 -3.72 7.13
C GLY A 315 0.50 -3.17 6.02
N GLN A 316 -0.04 -4.03 5.13
CA GLN A 316 -1.04 -3.60 4.14
C GLN A 316 -2.37 -3.30 4.83
N PRO A 317 -2.85 -2.04 4.80
CA PRO A 317 -4.01 -1.63 5.60
C PRO A 317 -5.32 -2.20 5.09
N ILE A 318 -5.48 -2.30 3.77
CA ILE A 318 -6.69 -2.88 3.15
C ILE A 318 -6.83 -4.37 3.49
N ALA A 319 -5.73 -5.10 3.54
CA ALA A 319 -5.71 -6.51 3.95
C ALA A 319 -6.10 -6.66 5.43
N ALA A 320 -5.54 -5.82 6.30
CA ALA A 320 -5.89 -5.79 7.72
C ALA A 320 -7.37 -5.42 7.95
N HIS A 321 -7.91 -4.49 7.15
CA HIS A 321 -9.33 -4.17 7.17
C HIS A 321 -10.19 -5.35 6.72
N GLN A 322 -9.83 -6.06 5.65
CA GLN A 322 -10.58 -7.25 5.19
C GLN A 322 -10.54 -8.39 6.23
N LEU A 323 -9.43 -8.60 6.93
CA LEU A 323 -9.37 -9.53 8.08
C LEU A 323 -10.26 -9.07 9.24
N THR A 324 -10.34 -7.77 9.49
CA THR A 324 -11.24 -7.22 10.51
C THR A 324 -12.68 -7.59 10.22
N VAL A 325 -13.12 -7.33 8.98
CA VAL A 325 -14.47 -7.67 8.51
C VAL A 325 -14.71 -9.17 8.60
N PHE A 326 -13.77 -9.96 8.10
CA PHE A 326 -13.83 -11.42 8.16
C PHE A 326 -14.01 -11.95 9.59
N TYR A 327 -13.18 -11.55 10.55
CA TYR A 327 -13.30 -12.06 11.92
C TYR A 327 -14.52 -11.53 12.67
N ALA A 328 -15.08 -10.39 12.24
CA ALA A 328 -16.30 -9.83 12.82
C ALA A 328 -17.57 -10.47 12.25
N GLU A 329 -17.55 -10.90 10.98
CA GLU A 329 -18.75 -11.35 10.24
C GLU A 329 -18.76 -12.84 9.91
N SER A 330 -17.66 -13.59 10.11
CA SER A 330 -17.61 -15.03 9.82
C SER A 330 -18.07 -15.91 11.00
N GLY A 331 -18.79 -16.98 10.67
CA GLY A 331 -19.38 -17.94 11.61
C GLY A 331 -18.51 -19.17 11.79
N TRP A 332 -19.00 -20.19 12.48
CA TRP A 332 -18.43 -21.53 12.39
C TRP A 332 -19.14 -22.31 11.27
N LYS A 333 -18.45 -22.94 10.31
CA LYS A 333 -17.00 -23.04 10.04
C LYS A 333 -16.53 -21.83 9.23
N TYR A 334 -15.46 -21.13 9.62
CA TYR A 334 -15.00 -19.91 8.93
C TYR A 334 -14.02 -20.15 7.77
N ILE A 335 -13.61 -21.40 7.57
CA ILE A 335 -12.76 -21.83 6.47
C ILE A 335 -13.55 -22.92 5.74
N GLU A 336 -13.88 -22.68 4.47
CA GLU A 336 -14.78 -23.58 3.72
C GLU A 336 -14.05 -24.78 3.14
N ASP A 337 -12.75 -24.67 2.84
CA ASP A 337 -11.99 -25.79 2.30
C ASP A 337 -11.68 -26.85 3.36
N GLU A 338 -11.60 -28.08 2.87
CA GLU A 338 -11.27 -29.24 3.69
C GLU A 338 -9.75 -29.29 3.92
N PRO A 339 -9.29 -29.46 5.18
CA PRO A 339 -7.89 -29.67 5.49
C PRO A 339 -7.32 -30.86 4.70
N PRO A 340 -6.11 -30.76 4.13
CA PRO A 340 -5.45 -31.89 3.50
C PRO A 340 -5.40 -33.13 4.41
N ASP A 341 -5.58 -34.31 3.83
CA ASP A 341 -5.70 -35.58 4.59
C ASP A 341 -4.47 -35.84 5.50
N HIS A 342 -3.28 -35.33 5.15
CA HIS A 342 -2.04 -35.46 5.95
C HIS A 342 -1.97 -34.53 7.17
N LEU A 343 -2.86 -33.54 7.30
CA LEU A 343 -2.92 -32.62 8.46
C LEU A 343 -4.03 -33.00 9.44
N LYS A 344 -4.91 -33.93 9.07
CA LYS A 344 -5.98 -34.43 9.91
C LYS A 344 -5.40 -35.27 11.06
N PRO A 345 -5.93 -35.18 12.29
CA PRO A 345 -7.19 -34.52 12.64
C PRO A 345 -7.04 -33.01 12.92
N THR A 346 -7.99 -32.21 12.43
CA THR A 346 -8.16 -30.78 12.75
C THR A 346 -9.60 -30.48 13.21
N PRO A 347 -9.85 -29.32 13.86
CA PRO A 347 -11.20 -28.88 14.21
C PRO A 347 -12.10 -28.64 12.99
N PHE A 348 -11.51 -28.49 11.80
CA PHE A 348 -12.17 -28.17 10.54
C PHE A 348 -12.53 -29.40 9.70
N ASP A 349 -12.20 -30.61 10.15
CA ASP A 349 -12.41 -31.81 9.35
C ASP A 349 -13.89 -32.10 9.12
N SER A 350 -14.28 -32.26 7.86
CA SER A 350 -15.61 -32.72 7.47
C SER A 350 -15.72 -34.25 7.52
N TYR A 351 -14.60 -34.97 7.34
CA TYR A 351 -14.51 -36.44 7.39
C TYR A 351 -13.15 -36.93 7.92
N HIS A 352 -13.07 -38.18 8.38
CA HIS A 352 -11.86 -38.83 8.92
C HIS A 352 -10.74 -38.99 7.86
N ALA A 353 -9.47 -38.92 8.29
CA ALA A 353 -8.34 -39.28 7.42
C ALA A 353 -8.41 -40.76 7.00
N ALA A 354 -7.96 -41.07 5.79
CA ALA A 354 -7.79 -42.47 5.38
C ALA A 354 -6.74 -43.15 6.27
N GLU A 355 -6.99 -44.40 6.68
CA GLU A 355 -6.18 -45.16 7.67
C GLU A 355 -4.67 -45.29 7.33
N GLU A 356 -4.24 -44.91 6.12
CA GLU A 356 -2.86 -44.99 5.64
C GLU A 356 -1.99 -43.74 5.89
N SER A 357 -2.56 -42.63 6.40
CA SER A 357 -1.77 -41.44 6.73
C SER A 357 -1.10 -41.57 8.10
N ASN A 358 0.13 -42.10 8.13
CA ASN A 358 0.95 -42.21 9.34
C ASN A 358 1.13 -40.84 10.04
N ALA A 359 0.41 -40.63 11.14
CA ALA A 359 0.43 -39.42 11.97
C ALA A 359 1.75 -39.19 12.76
N SER A 360 2.86 -39.87 12.42
CA SER A 360 4.06 -39.91 13.26
C SER A 360 5.20 -38.97 12.88
N ASP A 361 5.22 -38.40 11.66
CA ASP A 361 6.38 -37.61 11.17
C ASP A 361 6.08 -36.11 10.93
N THR A 362 4.84 -35.64 11.14
CA THR A 362 4.38 -34.28 10.79
C THR A 362 3.77 -33.51 11.98
N GLY A 363 4.44 -33.54 13.13
CA GLY A 363 3.97 -32.87 14.34
C GLY A 363 3.97 -31.33 14.28
N PHE A 364 3.21 -30.71 15.20
CA PHE A 364 3.09 -29.25 15.39
C PHE A 364 4.43 -28.52 15.55
N LEU A 365 5.36 -29.06 16.35
CA LEU A 365 6.62 -28.40 16.69
C LEU A 365 7.64 -28.35 15.51
N PRO A 366 7.85 -29.42 14.73
CA PRO A 366 8.68 -29.38 13.53
C PRO A 366 8.22 -28.36 12.46
N THR A 367 6.92 -28.27 12.19
CA THR A 367 6.36 -27.33 11.20
C THR A 367 6.46 -25.87 11.65
N LEU A 368 6.27 -25.62 12.95
CA LEU A 368 6.39 -24.29 13.55
C LEU A 368 7.85 -23.82 13.62
N ARG A 369 8.81 -24.72 13.88
CA ARG A 369 10.25 -24.42 13.75
C ARG A 369 10.63 -24.04 12.32
N ARG A 370 10.13 -24.78 11.33
CA ARG A 370 10.40 -24.51 9.91
C ARG A 370 9.82 -23.16 9.45
N LEU A 371 8.62 -22.82 9.91
CA LEU A 371 7.99 -21.52 9.65
C LEU A 371 8.73 -20.34 10.32
N LEU A 372 9.36 -20.58 11.48
CA LEU A 372 10.20 -19.60 12.18
C LEU A 372 11.65 -19.57 11.68
N GLY A 373 11.98 -20.27 10.59
CA GLY A 373 13.32 -20.28 9.99
C GLY A 373 14.36 -21.14 10.73
N PHE A 374 13.93 -22.05 11.61
CA PHE A 374 14.81 -23.04 12.22
C PHE A 374 14.80 -24.32 11.37
N ASP A 375 15.82 -24.49 10.53
CA ASP A 375 16.10 -25.78 9.88
C ASP A 375 16.67 -26.75 10.93
N ASP A 376 15.97 -27.85 11.17
CA ASP A 376 16.53 -28.98 11.93
C ASP A 376 17.52 -29.75 11.01
N SER A 377 18.66 -29.13 10.69
CA SER A 377 19.75 -29.75 9.92
C SER A 377 20.84 -30.34 10.81
N GLU A 378 20.48 -30.96 11.93
CA GLU A 378 21.45 -31.72 12.75
C GLU A 378 20.81 -32.98 13.34
N SER A 379 20.46 -33.96 12.49
CA SER A 379 20.62 -35.37 12.87
C SER A 379 20.53 -36.33 11.69
N SER A 380 21.57 -37.18 11.61
CA SER A 380 21.57 -38.54 11.05
C SER A 380 21.74 -38.71 9.53
N THR A 381 23.02 -38.79 9.15
CA THR A 381 23.62 -39.89 8.38
C THR A 381 22.68 -41.02 7.90
N SER A 382 22.65 -41.19 6.56
CA SER A 382 22.40 -42.43 5.82
C SER A 382 21.13 -43.24 6.13
N SER A 383 20.14 -43.22 5.24
CA SER A 383 19.90 -44.33 4.30
C SER A 383 18.84 -43.92 3.26
N SER A 384 19.11 -44.29 2.02
CA SER A 384 18.23 -44.22 0.87
C SER A 384 17.08 -45.22 1.01
N SER A 385 15.86 -44.72 1.25
CA SER A 385 14.64 -45.41 0.86
C SER A 385 13.57 -44.40 0.44
N SER A 386 12.98 -44.70 -0.71
CA SER A 386 12.05 -43.87 -1.48
C SER A 386 10.63 -43.96 -0.92
N SER A 387 10.30 -43.18 0.10
CA SER A 387 8.91 -42.78 0.36
C SER A 387 8.76 -41.31 0.00
N LEU A 388 7.78 -41.00 -0.85
CA LEU A 388 7.42 -39.65 -1.25
C LEU A 388 7.12 -38.82 0.01
N ARG A 389 8.08 -38.00 0.46
CA ARG A 389 7.79 -36.90 1.38
C ARG A 389 7.15 -35.80 0.55
N THR A 390 5.82 -35.73 0.57
CA THR A 390 5.06 -34.63 -0.02
C THR A 390 5.61 -33.33 0.56
N ALA A 391 6.13 -32.45 -0.29
CA ALA A 391 6.56 -31.13 0.16
C ALA A 391 5.35 -30.43 0.79
N VAL A 392 5.40 -30.19 2.11
CA VAL A 392 4.35 -29.47 2.83
C VAL A 392 4.21 -28.10 2.17
N ARG A 393 3.02 -27.77 1.64
CA ARG A 393 2.79 -26.43 1.10
C ARG A 393 2.77 -25.45 2.26
N GLU A 394 3.37 -24.28 2.13
CA GLU A 394 3.36 -23.28 3.22
C GLU A 394 1.94 -22.85 3.63
N SER A 395 0.98 -22.92 2.71
CA SER A 395 -0.45 -22.73 2.98
C SER A 395 -1.02 -23.75 3.98
N ASP A 396 -0.46 -24.97 4.03
CA ASP A 396 -0.87 -26.03 4.95
C ASP A 396 -0.61 -25.63 6.41
N ALA A 397 0.38 -24.76 6.65
CA ALA A 397 0.68 -24.24 7.98
C ALA A 397 -0.49 -23.43 8.57
N MET A 398 -1.42 -22.92 7.75
CA MET A 398 -2.59 -22.20 8.25
C MET A 398 -3.56 -23.12 9.00
N PHE A 399 -3.68 -24.40 8.64
CA PHE A 399 -4.54 -25.31 9.42
C PHE A 399 -4.01 -25.58 10.83
N HIS A 400 -2.71 -25.36 11.05
CA HIS A 400 -2.08 -25.49 12.36
C HIS A 400 -1.92 -24.17 13.11
N ASN A 401 -1.81 -23.05 12.41
CA ASN A 401 -1.59 -21.71 12.97
C ASN A 401 -2.83 -20.80 12.92
N ALA A 402 -3.91 -21.22 12.27
CA ALA A 402 -5.18 -20.51 12.32
C ALA A 402 -5.56 -20.39 13.79
N ILE A 403 -5.62 -19.15 14.27
CA ILE A 403 -6.16 -18.86 15.58
C ILE A 403 -7.56 -19.45 15.56
N LEU A 404 -7.87 -20.33 16.50
CA LEU A 404 -9.17 -20.96 16.72
C LEU A 404 -9.91 -20.16 17.80
N PRO A 405 -10.55 -19.04 17.46
CA PRO A 405 -11.30 -18.27 18.43
C PRO A 405 -12.54 -19.07 18.81
N GLN A 406 -12.52 -19.58 20.04
CA GLN A 406 -13.50 -20.55 20.54
C GLN A 406 -14.87 -19.91 20.71
N ASP A 407 -14.91 -18.65 21.16
CA ASP A 407 -16.11 -17.87 21.45
C ASP A 407 -16.22 -16.62 20.54
N PRO A 408 -17.45 -16.10 20.35
CA PRO A 408 -17.68 -14.86 19.61
C PRO A 408 -16.87 -13.67 20.16
N ALA A 409 -16.62 -13.63 21.47
CA ALA A 409 -15.82 -12.57 22.08
C ALA A 409 -14.34 -12.62 21.67
N THR A 410 -13.70 -13.80 21.61
CA THR A 410 -12.31 -13.90 21.12
C THR A 410 -12.22 -13.54 19.64
N ARG A 411 -13.21 -13.93 18.81
CA ARG A 411 -13.29 -13.50 17.40
C ARG A 411 -13.33 -11.98 17.29
N TRP A 412 -14.18 -11.37 18.11
CA TRP A 412 -14.32 -9.93 18.18
C TRP A 412 -13.02 -9.23 18.56
N VAL A 413 -12.28 -9.77 19.54
CA VAL A 413 -10.96 -9.26 19.92
C VAL A 413 -9.96 -9.40 18.77
N LEU A 414 -9.98 -10.50 18.03
CA LEU A 414 -9.10 -10.69 16.89
C LEU A 414 -9.40 -9.71 15.75
N ALA A 415 -10.68 -9.50 15.44
CA ALA A 415 -11.11 -8.44 14.53
C ALA A 415 -10.60 -7.07 15.02
N CYS A 416 -10.69 -6.81 16.33
CA CYS A 416 -10.17 -5.58 16.91
C CYS A 416 -8.67 -5.39 16.73
N VAL A 417 -7.87 -6.46 16.86
CA VAL A 417 -6.41 -6.42 16.66
C VAL A 417 -6.05 -6.08 15.23
N TRP A 418 -6.74 -6.68 14.24
CA TRP A 418 -6.52 -6.36 12.84
C TRP A 418 -7.00 -4.95 12.48
N ALA A 419 -8.09 -4.48 13.09
CA ALA A 419 -8.54 -3.11 12.93
C ALA A 419 -7.44 -2.13 13.35
N ASP A 420 -6.80 -2.37 14.50
CA ASP A 420 -5.73 -1.52 15.01
C ASP A 420 -4.54 -1.40 14.04
N VAL A 421 -4.22 -2.46 13.27
CA VAL A 421 -3.18 -2.41 12.23
C VAL A 421 -3.57 -1.41 11.12
N ALA A 422 -4.80 -1.48 10.62
CA ALA A 422 -5.31 -0.55 9.61
C ALA A 422 -5.46 0.89 10.16
N LEU A 423 -5.90 1.04 11.40
CA LEU A 423 -6.05 2.34 12.08
C LEU A 423 -4.71 3.05 12.26
N ARG A 424 -3.63 2.31 12.59
CA ARG A 424 -2.26 2.88 12.69
C ARG A 424 -1.78 3.49 11.38
N ARG A 425 -2.18 2.90 10.24
CA ARG A 425 -1.90 3.40 8.89
C ARG A 425 -2.88 4.48 8.41
N LYS A 426 -3.85 4.88 9.24
CA LYS A 426 -4.87 5.90 8.89
C LYS A 426 -5.73 5.51 7.68
N TYR A 427 -6.05 4.23 7.54
CA TYR A 427 -7.00 3.75 6.53
C TYR A 427 -8.44 4.05 6.95
N ALA A 428 -9.06 5.05 6.34
CA ALA A 428 -10.33 5.63 6.80
C ALA A 428 -11.50 4.62 6.93
N PRO A 429 -11.72 3.65 6.00
CA PRO A 429 -12.80 2.67 6.15
C PRO A 429 -12.71 1.83 7.43
N ALA A 430 -11.49 1.58 7.95
CA ALA A 430 -11.32 0.86 9.20
C ALA A 430 -11.84 1.66 10.41
N PHE A 431 -11.82 2.99 10.38
CA PHE A 431 -12.37 3.84 11.45
C PHE A 431 -13.90 3.74 11.50
N LEU A 432 -14.54 3.81 10.32
CA LEU A 432 -15.99 3.62 10.21
C LEU A 432 -16.40 2.22 10.67
N TYR A 433 -15.69 1.19 10.21
CA TYR A 433 -16.00 -0.18 10.61
C TYR A 433 -15.78 -0.41 12.11
N ARG A 434 -14.71 0.15 12.69
CA ARG A 434 -14.48 0.11 14.13
C ARG A 434 -15.61 0.77 14.92
N ALA A 435 -16.14 1.89 14.44
CA ALA A 435 -17.32 2.51 15.04
C ALA A 435 -18.54 1.57 14.96
N LYS A 436 -18.82 0.99 13.79
CA LYS A 436 -19.92 0.03 13.61
C LYS A 436 -19.81 -1.14 14.57
N MET A 437 -18.62 -1.72 14.70
CA MET A 437 -18.35 -2.78 15.67
C MET A 437 -18.77 -2.35 17.08
N LEU A 438 -18.29 -1.21 17.57
CA LEU A 438 -18.62 -0.72 18.92
C LEU A 438 -20.10 -0.39 19.14
N LEU A 439 -20.90 -0.30 18.08
CA LEU A 439 -22.35 -0.10 18.12
C LEU A 439 -23.16 -1.39 18.08
N GLN A 440 -22.52 -2.55 17.87
CA GLN A 440 -23.20 -3.84 17.91
C GLN A 440 -23.48 -4.23 19.36
N GLU A 441 -24.75 -4.36 19.72
CA GLU A 441 -25.19 -4.68 21.09
C GLU A 441 -25.05 -6.17 21.41
N THR A 442 -25.08 -7.02 20.39
CA THR A 442 -24.97 -8.47 20.49
C THR A 442 -23.88 -8.99 19.56
N LEU A 443 -23.28 -10.12 19.91
CA LEU A 443 -22.32 -10.85 19.08
C LEU A 443 -23.03 -12.05 18.46
N TRP A 444 -22.65 -12.42 17.25
CA TRP A 444 -23.28 -13.52 16.53
C TRP A 444 -23.01 -14.87 17.20
N ALA A 445 -24.06 -15.57 17.64
CA ALA A 445 -23.96 -16.83 18.37
C ALA A 445 -23.38 -17.97 17.51
N GLU A 446 -23.65 -17.98 16.21
CA GLU A 446 -23.15 -19.02 15.28
C GLU A 446 -21.64 -18.93 15.05
N ALA A 447 -20.98 -17.87 15.53
CA ALA A 447 -19.53 -17.77 15.56
C ALA A 447 -18.88 -18.67 16.65
N GLN A 448 -19.67 -19.20 17.58
CA GLN A 448 -19.24 -20.12 18.62
C GLN A 448 -18.75 -21.44 18.01
N THR A 449 -17.54 -21.87 18.39
CA THR A 449 -17.03 -23.18 17.96
C THR A 449 -17.79 -24.29 18.70
N PRO A 450 -18.35 -25.28 18.00
CA PRO A 450 -19.04 -26.42 18.62
C PRO A 450 -18.11 -27.19 19.57
N GLU A 451 -18.66 -27.66 20.70
CA GLU A 451 -17.88 -28.45 21.66
C GLU A 451 -17.27 -29.71 21.04
N SER A 452 -17.93 -30.30 20.04
CA SER A 452 -17.47 -31.49 19.34
C SER A 452 -16.16 -31.23 18.58
N ALA A 453 -16.00 -30.04 17.99
CA ALA A 453 -14.79 -29.59 17.32
C ALA A 453 -13.70 -29.21 18.34
N LEU A 454 -14.05 -28.50 19.43
CA LEU A 454 -13.09 -28.14 20.48
C LEU A 454 -12.50 -29.37 21.19
N LYS A 455 -13.33 -30.39 21.46
CA LYS A 455 -12.93 -31.64 22.12
C LYS A 455 -12.39 -32.68 21.13
N MET A 456 -12.33 -32.36 19.83
CA MET A 456 -11.86 -33.25 18.76
C MET A 456 -12.57 -34.63 18.77
N THR A 457 -13.87 -34.63 19.05
CA THR A 457 -14.69 -35.86 19.08
C THR A 457 -15.12 -36.28 17.67
N GLU A 458 -15.55 -37.53 17.50
CA GLU A 458 -16.05 -38.05 16.21
C GLU A 458 -17.34 -37.35 15.74
N GLN A 459 -18.08 -36.72 16.66
CA GLN A 459 -19.30 -35.95 16.36
C GLN A 459 -19.01 -34.63 15.61
N ARG A 460 -17.74 -34.29 15.33
CA ARG A 460 -17.40 -33.12 14.52
C ARG A 460 -17.52 -33.37 13.02
N TYR A 461 -17.44 -34.63 12.59
CA TYR A 461 -17.46 -34.99 11.19
C TYR A 461 -18.88 -34.92 10.63
N SER A 462 -19.05 -34.12 9.58
CA SER A 462 -20.34 -33.99 8.86
C SER A 462 -20.58 -35.17 7.91
N TYR A 463 -19.52 -35.84 7.48
CA TYR A 463 -19.54 -36.95 6.52
C TYR A 463 -18.78 -38.15 7.08
N ALA A 464 -19.26 -39.36 6.75
CA ALA A 464 -18.67 -40.60 7.24
C ALA A 464 -17.35 -40.94 6.52
N SER A 465 -17.22 -40.54 5.25
CA SER A 465 -16.04 -40.78 4.44
C SER A 465 -15.80 -39.68 3.41
N LYS A 466 -14.61 -39.68 2.78
CA LYS A 466 -14.28 -38.78 1.67
C LYS A 466 -15.22 -38.96 0.46
N ALA A 467 -15.56 -40.21 0.15
CA ALA A 467 -16.49 -40.52 -0.94
C ALA A 467 -17.89 -39.96 -0.66
N ASP A 468 -18.32 -40.00 0.60
CA ASP A 468 -19.61 -39.42 1.02
C ASP A 468 -19.58 -37.89 0.97
N TYR A 469 -18.45 -37.26 1.33
CA TYR A 469 -18.25 -35.82 1.16
C TYR A 469 -18.34 -35.39 -0.31
N GLU A 470 -17.64 -36.07 -1.21
CA GLU A 470 -17.68 -35.81 -2.65
C GLU A 470 -19.06 -36.10 -3.27
N ALA A 471 -19.81 -37.05 -2.71
CA ALA A 471 -21.17 -37.39 -3.12
C ALA A 471 -22.26 -36.55 -2.44
N GLY A 472 -21.92 -35.68 -1.48
CA GLY A 472 -22.87 -34.89 -0.69
C GLY A 472 -23.75 -35.71 0.27
N ILE A 473 -23.35 -36.92 0.63
CA ILE A 473 -24.11 -37.85 1.47
C ILE A 473 -23.74 -37.62 2.94
N ARG A 474 -24.57 -36.91 3.70
CA ARG A 474 -24.32 -36.65 5.13
C ARG A 474 -24.37 -37.91 5.98
N ASN A 475 -23.57 -37.95 7.03
CA ASN A 475 -23.57 -39.05 8.00
C ASN A 475 -24.91 -39.10 8.77
N ALA A 476 -25.54 -40.28 8.87
CA ALA A 476 -26.82 -40.46 9.56
C ALA A 476 -26.76 -40.22 11.08
N ASP A 477 -25.57 -40.43 11.68
CA ASP A 477 -25.32 -40.18 13.11
C ASP A 477 -24.81 -38.76 13.40
N ALA A 478 -24.46 -38.01 12.35
CA ALA A 478 -24.24 -36.57 12.49
C ALA A 478 -25.61 -35.93 12.70
N LYS A 479 -25.97 -35.68 13.97
CA LYS A 479 -27.07 -34.74 14.24
C LYS A 479 -26.80 -33.50 13.41
N PRO A 480 -27.77 -33.01 12.62
CA PRO A 480 -27.57 -31.78 11.89
C PRO A 480 -27.19 -30.73 12.91
N THR A 481 -25.97 -30.22 12.81
CA THR A 481 -25.71 -28.84 13.15
C THR A 481 -26.53 -28.03 12.15
N THR A 482 -27.83 -27.88 12.40
CA THR A 482 -28.53 -26.66 12.02
C THR A 482 -27.68 -25.54 12.62
N ASP A 483 -27.04 -24.69 11.81
CA ASP A 483 -27.74 -23.62 11.09
C ASP A 483 -27.28 -23.44 9.63
N SER A 484 -27.56 -24.40 8.75
CA SER A 484 -27.56 -24.11 7.31
C SER A 484 -28.69 -24.89 6.64
N ALA A 485 -29.69 -24.13 6.20
CA ALA A 485 -30.93 -24.58 5.62
C ALA A 485 -30.71 -25.49 4.40
N ASP A 486 -31.48 -26.57 4.33
CA ASP A 486 -32.20 -26.87 3.11
C ASP A 486 -33.48 -27.67 3.39
N HIS A 487 -34.50 -27.32 2.61
CA HIS A 487 -35.90 -27.70 2.65
C HIS A 487 -36.14 -29.21 2.44
N ASP A 488 -36.81 -29.87 3.38
CA ASP A 488 -38.20 -30.37 3.24
C ASP A 488 -38.53 -31.57 4.15
N VAL A 489 -39.80 -31.56 4.60
CA VAL A 489 -40.61 -32.63 5.23
C VAL A 489 -40.62 -32.70 6.78
N ASP A 490 -41.60 -31.97 7.32
CA ASP A 490 -42.48 -32.31 8.46
C ASP A 490 -41.88 -33.07 9.67
N ASP A 491 -41.40 -32.33 10.69
CA ASP A 491 -41.62 -32.73 12.10
C ASP A 491 -41.54 -31.55 13.07
N ASP A 492 -42.46 -31.54 14.03
CA ASP A 492 -42.85 -30.46 14.94
C ASP A 492 -41.93 -30.39 16.18
N GLY A 493 -40.73 -29.84 15.99
CA GLY A 493 -39.73 -29.72 17.07
C GLY A 493 -38.75 -28.58 16.85
N SER A 494 -39.21 -27.34 16.84
CA SER A 494 -38.35 -26.16 16.65
C SER A 494 -37.25 -26.09 17.73
N ALA A 495 -36.02 -26.45 17.38
CA ALA A 495 -34.85 -26.01 18.14
C ALA A 495 -34.81 -24.48 18.07
N LYS A 496 -34.81 -23.82 19.23
CA LYS A 496 -34.74 -22.36 19.28
C LYS A 496 -33.39 -21.92 18.69
N PRO A 497 -33.35 -20.89 17.82
CA PRO A 497 -32.08 -20.32 17.38
C PRO A 497 -31.24 -19.91 18.60
N ALA A 498 -29.93 -20.16 18.55
CA ALA A 498 -29.04 -19.77 19.64
C ALA A 498 -29.16 -18.26 19.84
N LEU A 499 -29.43 -17.83 21.08
CA LEU A 499 -29.64 -16.41 21.37
C LEU A 499 -28.29 -15.71 21.35
N ASP A 500 -28.15 -14.67 20.52
CA ASP A 500 -26.91 -13.90 20.41
C ASP A 500 -26.46 -13.35 21.78
N PRO A 501 -25.24 -13.67 22.25
CA PRO A 501 -24.73 -13.14 23.51
C PRO A 501 -24.54 -11.61 23.44
N ALA A 502 -24.72 -10.93 24.57
CA ALA A 502 -24.45 -9.50 24.66
C ALA A 502 -22.97 -9.18 24.36
N ASN A 503 -22.71 -8.10 23.63
CA ASN A 503 -21.37 -7.66 23.29
C ASN A 503 -20.71 -6.94 24.49
N PRO A 504 -19.66 -7.51 25.12
CA PRO A 504 -18.98 -6.86 26.25
C PRO A 504 -18.18 -5.62 25.81
N TYR A 505 -17.95 -5.43 24.51
CA TYR A 505 -17.21 -4.31 23.94
C TYR A 505 -18.12 -3.19 23.40
N TYR A 506 -19.45 -3.32 23.53
CA TYR A 506 -20.39 -2.27 23.13
C TYR A 506 -20.06 -0.96 23.86
N ASN A 507 -19.71 0.08 23.10
CA ASN A 507 -19.31 1.36 23.65
C ASN A 507 -19.70 2.50 22.69
N PRO A 508 -20.90 3.09 22.83
CA PRO A 508 -21.37 4.15 21.96
C PRO A 508 -20.55 5.44 22.07
N THR A 509 -19.96 5.73 23.23
CA THR A 509 -19.11 6.91 23.42
C THR A 509 -17.84 6.78 22.58
N LEU A 510 -17.17 5.64 22.65
CA LEU A 510 -15.96 5.40 21.85
C LEU A 510 -16.28 5.30 20.36
N ALA A 511 -17.44 4.73 19.99
CA ALA A 511 -17.91 4.70 18.61
C ALA A 511 -18.02 6.11 18.03
N ARG A 512 -18.54 7.07 18.80
CA ARG A 512 -18.63 8.49 18.39
C ARG A 512 -17.26 9.07 18.05
N THR A 513 -16.24 8.83 18.87
CA THR A 513 -14.85 9.29 18.60
C THR A 513 -14.31 8.71 17.28
N TRP A 514 -14.55 7.43 17.00
CA TRP A 514 -14.14 6.83 15.72
C TRP A 514 -14.90 7.38 14.51
N LEU A 515 -16.19 7.71 14.66
CA LEU A 515 -16.97 8.41 13.61
C LEU A 515 -16.43 9.83 13.37
N THR A 516 -16.00 10.53 14.42
CA THR A 516 -15.34 11.85 14.33
C THR A 516 -14.06 11.75 13.50
N HIS A 517 -13.21 10.75 13.76
CA HIS A 517 -12.00 10.51 12.96
C HIS A 517 -12.31 10.18 11.49
N ALA A 518 -13.33 9.34 11.22
CA ALA A 518 -13.77 9.07 9.86
C ALA A 518 -14.20 10.38 9.16
N PHE A 519 -14.84 11.31 9.87
CA PHE A 519 -15.15 12.65 9.34
C PHE A 519 -13.91 13.49 9.03
N TYR A 520 -12.85 13.45 9.85
CA TYR A 520 -11.61 14.17 9.55
C TYR A 520 -10.98 13.71 8.23
N ALA A 521 -11.02 12.41 7.92
CA ALA A 521 -10.57 11.89 6.62
C ALA A 521 -11.36 12.52 5.45
N THR A 522 -12.67 12.73 5.63
CA THR A 522 -13.52 13.34 4.59
C THR A 522 -13.21 14.82 4.40
N GLN A 523 -12.93 15.55 5.49
CA GLN A 523 -12.49 16.94 5.41
C GLN A 523 -11.12 17.06 4.76
N ALA A 524 -10.22 16.12 5.01
CA ALA A 524 -8.91 16.04 4.38
C ALA A 524 -9.05 15.83 2.88
N HIS A 525 -9.91 14.90 2.45
CA HIS A 525 -10.21 14.70 1.03
C HIS A 525 -10.77 15.97 0.36
N ASP A 526 -11.72 16.66 1.00
CA ASP A 526 -12.25 17.93 0.49
C ASP A 526 -11.19 19.04 0.43
N LEU A 527 -10.33 19.14 1.46
CA LEU A 527 -9.20 20.07 1.48
C LEU A 527 -8.26 19.81 0.32
N ARG A 528 -7.86 18.55 0.11
CA ARG A 528 -6.99 18.15 -1.00
C ARG A 528 -7.59 18.54 -2.35
N ARG A 529 -8.88 18.26 -2.58
CA ARG A 529 -9.56 18.66 -3.83
C ARG A 529 -9.49 20.17 -4.06
N ARG A 530 -9.60 20.99 -3.01
CA ARG A 530 -9.42 22.45 -3.10
C ARG A 530 -7.99 22.83 -3.43
N LEU A 531 -7.00 22.24 -2.74
CA LEU A 531 -5.58 22.48 -2.99
C LEU A 531 -5.18 22.14 -4.43
N ILE A 532 -5.65 21.01 -4.96
CA ILE A 532 -5.44 20.61 -6.35
C ILE A 532 -6.08 21.62 -7.31
N ALA A 533 -7.33 22.01 -7.05
CA ALA A 533 -8.02 23.00 -7.88
C ALA A 533 -7.33 24.38 -7.84
N GLU A 534 -6.72 24.76 -6.72
CA GLU A 534 -5.89 25.97 -6.60
C GLU A 534 -4.58 25.86 -7.36
N ALA A 535 -3.88 24.73 -7.26
CA ALA A 535 -2.65 24.47 -8.01
C ALA A 535 -2.90 24.54 -9.53
N ILE A 536 -3.99 23.93 -10.01
CA ILE A 536 -4.40 23.97 -11.43
C ILE A 536 -4.76 25.40 -11.86
N ARG A 537 -5.52 26.14 -11.04
CA ARG A 537 -5.89 27.54 -11.34
C ARG A 537 -4.69 28.48 -11.38
N SER A 538 -3.76 28.32 -10.44
CA SER A 538 -2.51 29.08 -10.38
C SER A 538 -1.70 28.89 -11.68
N ASN A 539 -1.52 27.65 -12.11
CA ASN A 539 -0.82 27.30 -13.35
C ASN A 539 -1.46 27.94 -14.61
N ASN A 540 -2.79 28.02 -14.68
CA ASN A 540 -3.50 28.61 -15.82
C ASN A 540 -3.52 30.15 -15.81
N SER A 541 -3.34 30.78 -14.65
CA SER A 541 -3.51 32.23 -14.50
C SER A 541 -2.30 33.07 -14.96
N GLY A 542 -1.17 32.44 -15.29
CA GLY A 542 0.07 33.14 -15.67
C GLY A 542 0.65 34.03 -14.56
N LYS A 543 0.02 34.08 -13.38
CA LYS A 543 0.45 34.84 -12.21
C LYS A 543 1.13 33.89 -11.23
N ARG A 544 2.46 34.05 -11.12
CA ARG A 544 3.32 33.59 -10.02
C ARG A 544 2.90 32.26 -9.37
N ALA A 545 3.30 31.15 -9.98
CA ALA A 545 3.83 30.06 -9.17
C ALA A 545 5.19 30.54 -8.64
N THR A 546 5.27 30.79 -7.34
CA THR A 546 6.53 30.98 -6.62
C THR A 546 7.40 29.74 -6.86
N PHE A 547 8.51 29.93 -7.59
CA PHE A 547 9.77 29.16 -7.69
C PHE A 547 9.87 27.63 -7.53
N ALA A 548 8.93 26.95 -6.89
CA ALA A 548 8.82 25.51 -6.87
C ALA A 548 8.34 25.02 -8.25
N ALA A 549 8.84 23.86 -8.68
CA ALA A 549 8.17 23.08 -9.71
C ALA A 549 6.67 22.95 -9.32
N PRO A 550 5.74 22.96 -10.29
CA PRO A 550 4.35 22.64 -9.98
C PRO A 550 4.37 21.33 -9.18
N PRO A 551 3.81 21.29 -7.96
CA PRO A 551 3.83 20.08 -7.16
C PRO A 551 3.18 18.97 -7.96
N ASP A 552 3.69 17.75 -7.77
CA ASP A 552 2.94 16.59 -8.20
C ASP A 552 1.56 16.65 -7.57
N VAL A 553 0.52 16.41 -8.35
CA VAL A 553 -0.85 16.53 -7.83
C VAL A 553 -1.16 15.44 -6.81
N GLU A 554 -0.43 14.33 -6.89
CA GLU A 554 -0.44 13.26 -5.90
C GLU A 554 0.16 13.71 -4.58
N ASP A 555 1.24 14.49 -4.65
CA ASP A 555 1.95 15.04 -3.50
C ASP A 555 1.28 16.26 -2.90
N VAL A 556 0.23 16.84 -3.50
CA VAL A 556 -0.40 18.04 -2.94
C VAL A 556 -0.94 17.75 -1.54
N GLY A 557 -0.34 18.41 -0.55
CA GLY A 557 -0.64 18.22 0.86
C GLY A 557 -0.10 16.92 1.45
N SER A 558 0.77 16.17 0.77
CA SER A 558 1.38 14.97 1.34
C SER A 558 2.56 15.30 2.26
N ARG A 559 3.18 14.25 2.83
CA ARG A 559 4.48 14.39 3.51
C ARG A 559 5.56 14.91 2.57
N ASP A 560 5.47 14.56 1.28
CA ASP A 560 6.39 14.96 0.23
C ASP A 560 6.06 16.33 -0.39
N ASP A 561 4.94 16.96 0.03
CA ASP A 561 4.75 18.40 -0.16
C ASP A 561 5.67 19.17 0.81
N TYR A 562 6.82 19.60 0.31
CA TYR A 562 7.79 20.39 1.07
C TYR A 562 7.48 21.89 1.12
N ARG A 563 6.35 22.35 0.56
CA ARG A 563 5.98 23.76 0.60
C ARG A 563 5.65 24.22 2.02
N GLU A 564 6.25 25.33 2.46
CA GLU A 564 5.94 25.95 3.75
C GLU A 564 4.47 26.40 3.83
N ASP A 565 3.86 26.73 2.69
CA ASP A 565 2.47 27.17 2.55
C ASP A 565 1.53 26.06 2.03
N LYS A 566 1.91 24.78 2.16
CA LYS A 566 1.10 23.67 1.63
C LYS A 566 -0.34 23.62 2.12
N TYR A 567 -0.60 24.18 3.31
CA TYR A 567 -1.93 24.29 3.88
C TYR A 567 -2.28 25.76 4.16
N PRO A 568 -3.56 26.15 4.02
CA PRO A 568 -4.05 27.43 4.50
C PRO A 568 -3.74 27.63 5.99
N PRO A 569 -3.40 28.86 6.43
CA PRO A 569 -3.19 29.17 7.84
C PRO A 569 -4.39 28.75 8.69
N GLY A 570 -4.14 28.04 9.79
CA GLY A 570 -5.19 27.56 10.69
C GLY A 570 -5.84 26.23 10.28
N THR A 571 -5.31 25.53 9.28
CA THR A 571 -5.75 24.16 8.97
C THR A 571 -5.41 23.22 10.14
N PRO A 572 -6.37 22.48 10.71
CA PRO A 572 -6.12 21.62 11.87
C PRO A 572 -5.20 20.43 11.55
N GLN A 573 -4.30 20.10 12.48
CA GLN A 573 -3.35 18.99 12.31
C GLN A 573 -4.05 17.62 12.20
N HIS A 574 -5.16 17.43 12.92
CA HIS A 574 -5.95 16.19 12.88
C HIS A 574 -6.63 15.95 11.53
N VAL A 575 -6.71 16.98 10.66
CA VAL A 575 -7.15 16.85 9.26
C VAL A 575 -5.96 16.58 8.34
N THR A 576 -4.84 17.31 8.52
CA THR A 576 -3.68 17.18 7.63
C THR A 576 -2.97 15.83 7.74
N VAL A 577 -3.05 15.16 8.90
CA VAL A 577 -2.44 13.84 9.11
C VAL A 577 -2.97 12.77 8.13
N TRP A 578 -4.20 12.95 7.62
CA TRP A 578 -4.81 12.04 6.64
C TRP A 578 -4.28 12.22 5.22
N LEU A 579 -3.52 13.29 4.97
CA LEU A 579 -2.92 13.56 3.67
C LEU A 579 -1.46 13.09 3.60
N GLU A 580 -0.83 12.79 4.75
CA GLU A 580 0.60 12.48 4.85
C GLU A 580 1.02 11.27 4.02
N ASP A 581 0.24 10.19 4.05
CA ASP A 581 0.49 8.93 3.35
C ASP A 581 -0.37 8.85 2.07
N THR A 582 0.26 9.13 0.92
CA THR A 582 -0.41 9.14 -0.39
C THR A 582 -0.94 7.76 -0.77
N ASP A 583 -0.16 6.71 -0.55
CA ASP A 583 -0.50 5.35 -0.97
C ASP A 583 -1.75 4.85 -0.23
N VAL A 584 -1.79 5.01 1.10
CA VAL A 584 -2.95 4.61 1.89
C VAL A 584 -4.19 5.43 1.54
N ARG A 585 -4.02 6.72 1.25
CA ARG A 585 -5.12 7.60 0.83
C ARG A 585 -5.73 7.16 -0.49
N GLU A 586 -4.91 6.85 -1.50
CA GLU A 586 -5.38 6.42 -2.82
C GLU A 586 -6.20 5.12 -2.73
N MET A 587 -5.89 4.24 -1.78
CA MET A 587 -6.64 2.99 -1.56
C MET A 587 -8.13 3.22 -1.23
N TYR A 588 -8.51 4.30 -0.55
CA TYR A 588 -9.91 4.54 -0.13
C TYR A 588 -10.54 5.81 -0.74
N GLU A 589 -9.81 6.59 -1.53
CA GLU A 589 -10.28 7.89 -2.04
C GLU A 589 -11.61 7.77 -2.82
N HIS A 590 -11.81 6.64 -3.50
CA HIS A 590 -13.03 6.33 -4.26
C HIS A 590 -14.25 5.97 -3.37
N GLU A 591 -14.03 5.50 -2.14
CA GLU A 591 -15.07 5.08 -1.19
C GLU A 591 -15.54 6.23 -0.28
N VAL A 592 -14.83 7.37 -0.29
CA VAL A 592 -15.09 8.51 0.63
C VAL A 592 -16.55 8.96 0.59
N GLY A 593 -17.17 8.98 -0.60
CA GLY A 593 -18.58 9.38 -0.75
C GLY A 593 -19.55 8.46 -0.02
N GLU A 594 -19.36 7.15 -0.12
CA GLU A 594 -20.18 6.13 0.56
C GLU A 594 -19.93 6.14 2.05
N MET A 595 -18.66 6.27 2.46
CA MET A 595 -18.27 6.41 3.85
C MET A 595 -18.96 7.62 4.52
N VAL A 596 -18.98 8.79 3.87
CA VAL A 596 -19.68 9.99 4.36
C VAL A 596 -21.17 9.73 4.53
N ALA A 597 -21.81 9.09 3.55
CA ALA A 597 -23.23 8.79 3.61
C ALA A 597 -23.54 7.87 4.79
N GLU A 598 -22.71 6.87 5.01
CA GLU A 598 -22.87 5.89 6.09
C GLU A 598 -22.64 6.49 7.47
N VAL A 599 -21.60 7.32 7.65
CA VAL A 599 -21.37 8.03 8.92
C VAL A 599 -22.58 8.93 9.24
N ARG A 600 -23.08 9.68 8.26
CA ARG A 600 -24.27 10.54 8.45
C ARG A 600 -25.51 9.72 8.81
N ARG A 601 -25.72 8.58 8.16
CA ARG A 601 -26.82 7.66 8.46
C ARG A 601 -26.78 7.21 9.92
N ILE A 602 -25.63 6.74 10.41
CA ILE A 602 -25.44 6.31 11.80
C ILE A 602 -25.73 7.47 12.77
N CYS A 603 -25.22 8.67 12.49
CA CYS A 603 -25.47 9.85 13.32
C CYS A 603 -26.94 10.25 13.34
N ASP A 604 -27.63 10.22 12.19
CA ASP A 604 -29.05 10.56 12.09
C ASP A 604 -29.93 9.54 12.84
N GLU A 605 -29.65 8.24 12.68
CA GLU A 605 -30.36 7.15 13.37
C GLU A 605 -30.23 7.24 14.89
N ARG A 606 -29.03 7.59 15.38
CA ARG A 606 -28.74 7.71 16.81
C ARG A 606 -29.03 9.11 17.39
N GLY A 607 -29.33 10.09 16.54
CA GLY A 607 -29.52 11.49 16.94
C GLY A 607 -28.25 12.16 17.48
N TRP A 608 -27.08 11.79 16.95
CA TRP A 608 -25.78 12.27 17.42
C TRP A 608 -25.27 13.45 16.61
N ASP A 609 -25.15 14.59 17.29
CA ASP A 609 -24.34 15.70 16.78
C ASP A 609 -22.86 15.33 16.93
N LEU A 610 -22.07 15.45 15.87
CA LEU A 610 -20.62 15.26 15.96
C LEU A 610 -19.94 16.60 16.12
N VAL A 611 -19.08 16.68 17.12
CA VAL A 611 -18.26 17.86 17.41
C VAL A 611 -16.80 17.49 17.23
N ASP A 612 -16.00 18.49 16.86
CA ASP A 612 -14.56 18.40 16.77
C ASP A 612 -13.98 18.27 18.17
N GLU A 613 -13.73 17.03 18.60
CA GLU A 613 -13.19 16.72 19.93
C GLU A 613 -11.69 17.07 20.04
N GLU A 614 -10.98 17.24 18.93
CA GLU A 614 -9.52 17.44 18.92
C GLU A 614 -9.09 18.87 18.59
N GLY A 615 -9.97 19.69 18.01
CA GLY A 615 -9.76 21.09 17.68
C GLY A 615 -10.57 22.03 18.56
N ASP A 616 -11.34 22.92 17.92
CA ASP A 616 -11.97 24.07 18.59
C ASP A 616 -13.33 23.76 19.24
N GLY A 617 -13.77 22.49 19.23
CA GLY A 617 -15.12 22.10 19.67
C GLY A 617 -16.21 22.45 18.65
N GLY A 618 -15.83 22.73 17.40
CA GLY A 618 -16.76 23.09 16.33
C GLY A 618 -17.70 21.95 15.94
N LEU A 619 -18.90 22.26 15.48
CA LEU A 619 -19.86 21.25 15.02
C LEU A 619 -19.43 20.70 13.65
N LEU A 620 -19.06 19.41 13.59
CA LEU A 620 -18.71 18.70 12.36
C LEU A 620 -19.96 18.28 11.60
N TYR A 621 -20.95 17.73 12.31
CA TYR A 621 -22.21 17.28 11.75
C TYR A 621 -23.34 17.47 12.75
N LYS A 622 -24.50 17.94 12.26
CA LYS A 622 -25.73 18.03 13.04
C LYS A 622 -26.67 16.92 12.61
N ALA A 623 -27.07 16.05 13.53
CA ALA A 623 -28.03 15.01 13.23
C ALA A 623 -29.38 15.62 12.83
N ARG A 624 -29.99 15.06 11.79
CA ARG A 624 -31.37 15.37 11.43
C ARG A 624 -32.26 14.69 12.47
N GLY A 625 -32.62 15.43 13.52
CA GLY A 625 -33.40 14.87 14.63
C GLY A 625 -34.59 14.04 14.17
N THR A 626 -34.83 12.92 14.85
CA THR A 626 -35.96 12.00 14.64
C THR A 626 -37.30 12.68 14.93
N ARG A 627 -37.73 13.57 14.04
CA ARG A 627 -39.12 14.06 14.00
C ARG A 627 -40.01 12.90 13.56
N GLY A 628 -40.51 12.10 14.51
CA GLY A 628 -41.64 11.21 14.22
C GLY A 628 -41.86 9.96 15.06
N ALA A 629 -41.03 9.62 16.06
CA ALA A 629 -41.41 8.55 16.99
C ALA A 629 -42.36 9.12 18.06
N VAL A 630 -43.66 9.05 17.79
CA VAL A 630 -44.70 9.25 18.80
C VAL A 630 -44.44 8.26 19.94
N PRO A 631 -44.28 8.69 21.19
CA PRO A 631 -44.26 7.77 22.32
C PRO A 631 -45.68 7.22 22.48
N GLY A 632 -45.89 5.99 22.03
CA GLY A 632 -47.09 5.22 22.37
C GLY A 632 -47.08 4.99 23.87
N GLY A 633 -47.90 5.79 24.57
CA GLY A 633 -48.17 5.62 25.99
C GLY A 633 -49.02 4.37 26.25
N THR A 634 -48.68 3.73 27.37
CA THR A 634 -49.37 2.64 28.09
C THR A 634 -49.53 1.30 27.40
#